data_AF-A0A8S9LYN0-F1
#
_entry.id   AF-A0A8S9LYN0-F1
#
_cell.length_a   1.000
_cell.length_b   1.000
_cell.length_c   1.000
_cell.angle_alpha   90.00
_cell.angle_beta   90.00
_cell.angle_gamma   90.00
#
_symmetry.space_group_name_H-M   'P 1'
#
loop_
_entity.id
_entity.type
_entity.pdbx_description
1 polymer ?
#
loop_
_entity_poly.entity_id
_entity_poly.type
_entity_poly.pdbx_seq_one_letter_code
_entity_poly.pdbx_strand_id
1 'polypeptide(L)'
;MESYYRKWCVVFVLLGLAFSVTKAQQVPCYFIFGDSLVDNGNNNGLVSFARANYFPYGIDFGGPTGRFSNGRTTVDEIAELLGFNDYIPAYNSVSGRQILTGVNYASAAAGIREETGRQLGQRISFSGQVRNYRNTVQQVVSLLGGETQAADYLKRCIYSVGMGSNDYLNNYFMPTFYSSSRQFTPEQYANDLISRYSTQLNVRFI
;
A
#
# COMPACT_ATOMS: atom_id res chain seq x y z
N MET A 1 46.44 -3.38 32.60
CA MET A 1 45.61 -2.43 31.83
C MET A 1 44.57 -3.14 30.97
N GLU A 2 44.91 -4.20 30.22
CA GLU A 2 43.95 -4.96 29.38
C GLU A 2 42.68 -5.48 30.10
N SER A 3 42.81 -6.00 31.32
CA SER A 3 41.67 -6.54 32.10
C SER A 3 40.60 -5.49 32.43
N TYR A 4 40.99 -4.22 32.58
CA TYR A 4 40.08 -3.13 32.87
C TYR A 4 39.23 -2.80 31.63
N TYR A 5 39.88 -2.57 30.48
CA TYR A 5 39.19 -2.26 29.23
C TYR A 5 38.23 -3.37 28.78
N ARG A 6 38.59 -4.64 28.99
CA ARG A 6 37.73 -5.79 28.65
C ARG A 6 36.42 -5.80 29.45
N LYS A 7 36.45 -5.43 30.74
CA LYS A 7 35.24 -5.33 31.57
C LYS A 7 34.32 -4.20 31.12
N TRP A 8 34.89 -3.05 30.76
CA TRP A 8 34.13 -1.93 30.24
C TRP A 8 33.52 -2.22 28.86
N CYS A 9 34.24 -2.88 27.96
CA CYS A 9 33.69 -3.32 26.68
C CYS A 9 32.50 -4.27 26.85
N VAL A 10 32.58 -5.23 27.78
CA VAL A 10 31.46 -6.14 28.09
C VAL A 10 30.26 -5.36 28.65
N VAL A 11 30.47 -4.39 29.53
CA VAL A 11 29.40 -3.54 30.07
C VAL A 11 28.75 -2.67 28.98
N PHE A 12 29.53 -2.09 28.06
CA PHE A 12 28.99 -1.32 26.93
C PHE A 12 28.21 -2.19 25.94
N VAL A 13 28.66 -3.43 25.67
CA VAL A 13 27.93 -4.39 24.84
C VAL A 13 26.63 -4.83 25.51
N LEU A 14 26.65 -5.12 26.82
CA LEU A 14 25.44 -5.50 27.57
C LEU A 14 24.44 -4.33 27.70
N LEU A 15 24.92 -3.09 27.84
CA LEU A 15 24.07 -1.89 27.80
C LEU A 15 23.51 -1.67 26.39
N GLY A 16 24.30 -1.83 25.33
CA GLY A 16 23.83 -1.74 23.95
C GLY A 16 22.76 -2.78 23.59
N LEU A 17 22.87 -3.99 24.15
CA LEU A 17 21.86 -5.05 24.03
C LEU A 17 20.60 -4.77 24.88
N ALA A 18 20.75 -4.13 26.04
CA ALA A 18 19.64 -3.75 26.92
C ALA A 18 18.81 -2.56 26.38
N PHE A 19 19.38 -1.76 25.47
CA PHE A 19 18.73 -0.63 24.82
C PHE A 19 18.32 -0.90 23.36
N SER A 20 17.95 -2.14 23.03
CA SER A 20 17.12 -2.35 21.83
C SER A 20 15.73 -1.78 22.08
N VAL A 21 15.56 -0.47 21.83
CA VAL A 21 14.25 0.17 21.79
C VAL A 21 13.52 -0.36 20.56
N THR A 22 12.84 -1.49 20.71
CA THR A 22 11.79 -1.86 19.75
C THR A 22 10.73 -0.77 19.85
N LYS A 23 10.58 0.06 18.81
CA LYS A 23 9.48 1.02 18.75
C LYS A 23 8.18 0.22 18.88
N ALA A 24 7.41 0.47 19.93
CA ALA A 24 6.12 -0.17 20.09
C ALA A 24 5.21 0.25 18.92
N GLN A 25 4.57 -0.74 18.30
CA GLN A 25 3.62 -0.51 17.21
C GLN A 25 2.49 0.43 17.69
N GLN A 26 2.31 1.55 17.01
CA GLN A 26 1.42 2.64 17.46
C GLN A 26 -0.06 2.38 17.12
N VAL A 27 -0.31 1.65 16.03
CA VAL A 27 -1.66 1.31 15.56
C VAL A 27 -1.72 -0.17 15.22
N PRO A 28 -2.84 -0.87 15.45
CA PRO A 28 -2.91 -2.32 15.25
C PRO A 28 -2.76 -2.72 13.79
N CYS A 29 -3.16 -1.87 12.84
CA CYS A 29 -3.09 -2.18 11.43
C CYS A 29 -2.95 -0.95 10.52
N TYR A 30 -2.39 -1.17 9.33
CA TYR A 30 -2.19 -0.14 8.30
C TYR A 30 -2.62 -0.63 6.91
N PHE A 31 -3.64 -0.01 6.33
CA PHE A 31 -4.14 -0.34 5.00
C PHE A 31 -3.76 0.72 3.97
N ILE A 32 -3.26 0.27 2.82
CA ILE A 32 -2.70 1.14 1.79
C ILE A 32 -3.44 0.95 0.48
N PHE A 33 -3.86 2.04 -0.12
CA PHE A 33 -4.50 2.11 -1.43
C PHE A 33 -3.71 3.09 -2.30
N GLY A 34 -3.53 2.76 -3.57
CA GLY A 34 -2.83 3.66 -4.46
C GLY A 34 -2.43 3.06 -5.79
N ASP A 35 -1.43 3.70 -6.41
CA ASP A 35 -0.87 3.31 -7.69
C ASP A 35 0.59 2.83 -7.55
N SER A 36 1.38 2.97 -8.62
CA SER A 36 2.80 2.58 -8.66
C SER A 36 3.64 3.22 -7.57
N LEU A 37 3.25 4.39 -7.05
CA LEU A 37 4.00 5.09 -6.00
C LEU A 37 4.07 4.32 -4.68
N VAL A 38 3.13 3.39 -4.47
CA VAL A 38 3.00 2.62 -3.23
C VAL A 38 2.72 1.13 -3.49
N ASP A 39 2.69 0.66 -4.75
CA ASP A 39 2.61 -0.75 -5.08
C ASP A 39 3.90 -1.47 -4.63
N ASN A 40 3.74 -2.60 -3.94
CA ASN A 40 4.83 -3.43 -3.46
C ASN A 40 4.79 -4.87 -4.02
N GLY A 41 4.10 -5.07 -5.15
CA GLY A 41 4.11 -6.33 -5.89
C GLY A 41 2.73 -6.89 -6.26
N ASN A 42 1.64 -6.14 -6.08
CA ASN A 42 0.31 -6.59 -6.53
C ASN A 42 0.26 -6.78 -8.05
N ASN A 43 1.02 -5.97 -8.80
CA ASN A 43 1.08 -6.09 -10.26
C ASN A 43 1.92 -7.26 -10.77
N ASN A 44 2.73 -7.92 -9.93
CA ASN A 44 3.70 -8.92 -10.39
C ASN A 44 3.03 -10.15 -11.05
N GLY A 45 1.82 -10.50 -10.61
CA GLY A 45 1.02 -11.60 -11.17
C GLY A 45 0.08 -11.20 -12.30
N LEU A 46 0.05 -9.92 -12.69
CA LEU A 46 -0.86 -9.41 -13.72
C LEU A 46 -0.19 -9.39 -15.09
N VAL A 47 -0.99 -9.64 -16.14
CA VAL A 47 -0.55 -9.45 -17.54
C VAL A 47 -0.53 -7.95 -17.83
N SER A 48 0.57 -7.30 -17.47
CA SER A 48 0.72 -5.84 -17.48
C SER A 48 2.13 -5.40 -17.86
N PHE A 49 2.23 -4.26 -18.54
CA PHE A 49 3.48 -3.52 -18.70
C PHE A 49 3.84 -2.72 -17.45
N ALA A 50 2.85 -2.42 -16.59
CA ALA A 50 3.07 -1.73 -15.32
C ALA A 50 3.51 -2.72 -14.24
N ARG A 51 4.74 -3.24 -14.36
CA ARG A 51 5.39 -4.12 -13.37
C ARG A 51 6.77 -3.57 -12.98
N ALA A 52 7.20 -3.85 -11.77
CA ALA A 52 8.53 -3.50 -11.25
C ALA A 52 9.22 -4.74 -10.61
N ASN A 53 9.03 -5.91 -11.21
CA ASN A 53 9.62 -7.19 -10.80
C ASN A 53 10.87 -7.56 -11.63
N TYR A 54 11.63 -6.55 -12.06
CA TYR A 54 12.87 -6.70 -12.81
C TYR A 54 13.87 -5.61 -12.39
N PHE A 55 15.17 -5.82 -12.66
CA PHE A 55 16.20 -4.83 -12.35
C PHE A 55 16.04 -3.55 -13.18
N PRO A 56 16.32 -2.35 -12.62
CA PRO A 56 17.01 -2.09 -11.35
C PRO A 56 16.09 -1.94 -10.12
N TYR A 57 14.78 -2.15 -10.26
CA TYR A 57 13.85 -1.99 -9.14
C TYR A 57 14.24 -2.90 -7.96
N GLY A 58 14.16 -2.38 -6.74
CA GLY A 58 14.52 -3.11 -5.52
C GLY A 58 16.03 -3.36 -5.33
N ILE A 59 16.92 -2.69 -6.06
CA ILE A 59 18.38 -2.88 -5.91
C ILE A 59 18.87 -2.66 -4.47
N ASP A 60 18.27 -1.74 -3.71
CA ASP A 60 18.63 -1.49 -2.30
C ASP A 60 18.10 -2.60 -1.35
N PHE A 61 17.20 -3.45 -1.86
CA PHE A 61 16.75 -4.70 -1.21
C PHE A 61 17.52 -5.94 -1.70
N GLY A 62 18.50 -5.78 -2.60
CA GLY A 62 19.23 -6.90 -3.20
C GLY A 62 18.51 -7.59 -4.36
N GLY A 63 17.37 -7.07 -4.82
CA GLY A 63 16.65 -7.60 -5.98
C GLY A 63 15.21 -7.08 -6.13
N PRO A 64 14.53 -7.41 -7.24
CA PRO A 64 13.21 -6.87 -7.53
C PRO A 64 12.15 -7.22 -6.49
N THR A 65 11.49 -6.19 -5.97
CA THR A 65 10.43 -6.34 -4.96
C THR A 65 9.03 -6.08 -5.50
N GLY A 66 8.90 -5.53 -6.72
CA GLY A 66 7.62 -5.01 -7.23
C GLY A 66 7.34 -3.55 -6.88
N ARG A 67 8.21 -2.91 -6.09
CA ARG A 67 8.18 -1.46 -5.84
C ARG A 67 8.77 -0.71 -7.02
N PHE A 68 8.13 0.39 -7.44
CA PHE A 68 8.63 1.27 -8.50
C PHE A 68 9.72 2.22 -7.96
N SER A 69 10.69 1.68 -7.23
CA SER A 69 11.81 2.37 -6.59
C SER A 69 13.02 1.42 -6.48
N ASN A 70 14.20 1.97 -6.23
CA ASN A 70 15.38 1.18 -5.85
C ASN A 70 15.18 0.52 -4.48
N GLY A 71 14.43 1.17 -3.59
CA GLY A 71 14.24 0.75 -2.21
C GLY A 71 12.82 1.00 -1.75
N ARG A 72 12.71 1.54 -0.54
CA ARG A 72 11.44 1.81 0.14
C ARG A 72 10.59 2.84 -0.61
N THR A 73 9.28 2.71 -0.45
CA THR A 73 8.27 3.71 -0.82
C THR A 73 7.87 4.50 0.43
N THR A 74 7.13 5.60 0.25
CA THR A 74 6.66 6.42 1.37
C THR A 74 5.86 5.62 2.41
N VAL A 75 5.07 4.63 1.98
CA VAL A 75 4.26 3.81 2.90
C VAL A 75 5.10 2.79 3.67
N ASP A 76 6.26 2.39 3.14
CA ASP A 76 7.21 1.55 3.87
C ASP A 76 7.87 2.35 5.00
N GLU A 77 8.25 3.60 4.73
CA GLU A 77 8.77 4.51 5.76
C GLU A 77 7.72 4.82 6.83
N ILE A 78 6.47 5.05 6.44
CA ILE A 78 5.36 5.23 7.39
C ILE A 78 5.17 3.99 8.26
N ALA A 79 5.23 2.78 7.69
CA ALA A 79 5.12 1.54 8.46
C ALA A 79 6.24 1.41 9.50
N GLU A 80 7.48 1.73 9.14
CA GLU A 80 8.60 1.74 10.10
C GLU A 80 8.40 2.81 11.20
N LEU A 81 7.97 4.01 10.83
CA LEU A 81 7.71 5.10 11.78
C LEU A 81 6.58 4.75 12.76
N LEU A 82 5.57 4.00 12.31
CA LEU A 82 4.48 3.47 13.12
C LEU A 82 4.88 2.27 13.98
N GLY A 83 6.12 1.75 13.85
CA GLY A 83 6.65 0.66 14.67
C GLY A 83 6.19 -0.73 14.23
N PHE A 84 5.84 -0.93 12.96
CA PHE A 84 5.63 -2.28 12.42
C PHE A 84 6.98 -3.01 12.28
N ASN A 85 7.01 -4.30 12.62
CA ASN A 85 8.23 -5.12 12.51
C ASN A 85 8.61 -5.42 11.05
N ASP A 86 7.59 -5.58 10.20
CA ASP A 86 7.72 -5.89 8.78
C ASP A 86 6.98 -4.85 7.93
N TYR A 87 7.34 -4.74 6.65
CA TYR A 87 6.55 -3.95 5.71
C TYR A 87 5.15 -4.56 5.50
N ILE A 88 4.17 -3.69 5.25
CA ILE A 88 2.79 -4.13 5.00
C ILE A 88 2.74 -4.98 3.71
N PRO A 89 2.23 -6.22 3.74
CA PRO A 89 2.31 -7.14 2.61
C PRO A 89 1.35 -6.76 1.47
N ALA A 90 1.69 -7.15 0.24
CA ALA A 90 0.83 -7.03 -0.92
C ALA A 90 -0.41 -7.95 -0.78
N TYR A 91 -1.57 -7.50 -1.24
CA TYR A 91 -2.83 -8.25 -1.17
C TYR A 91 -2.75 -9.65 -1.80
N ASN A 92 -1.98 -9.81 -2.88
CA ASN A 92 -1.80 -11.11 -3.54
C ASN A 92 -0.92 -12.11 -2.77
N SER A 93 -0.26 -11.67 -1.68
CA SER A 93 0.71 -12.46 -0.91
C SER A 93 0.30 -12.68 0.55
N VAL A 94 -0.73 -11.97 1.03
CA VAL A 94 -1.18 -12.00 2.42
C VAL A 94 -2.34 -12.98 2.61
N SER A 95 -2.36 -13.68 3.74
CA SER A 95 -3.49 -14.54 4.12
C SER A 95 -3.58 -14.73 5.63
N GLY A 96 -4.72 -15.26 6.10
CA GLY A 96 -4.91 -15.63 7.50
C GLY A 96 -4.72 -14.45 8.47
N ARG A 97 -4.06 -14.70 9.61
CA ARG A 97 -3.90 -13.68 10.67
C ARG A 97 -2.99 -12.51 10.28
N GLN A 98 -2.16 -12.64 9.24
CA GLN A 98 -1.34 -11.53 8.74
C GLN A 98 -2.19 -10.37 8.22
N ILE A 99 -3.42 -10.63 7.78
CA ILE A 99 -4.36 -9.58 7.36
C ILE A 99 -4.63 -8.59 8.50
N LEU A 100 -4.58 -9.05 9.75
CA LEU A 100 -4.79 -8.19 10.91
C LEU A 100 -3.71 -7.10 10.99
N THR A 101 -2.46 -7.32 10.57
CA THR A 101 -1.45 -6.25 10.62
C THR A 101 -1.64 -5.18 9.54
N GLY A 102 -2.52 -5.41 8.55
CA GLY A 102 -2.73 -4.51 7.44
C GLY A 102 -2.38 -5.14 6.10
N VAL A 103 -2.78 -4.46 5.02
CA VAL A 103 -2.62 -4.94 3.66
C VAL A 103 -2.43 -3.77 2.69
N ASN A 104 -1.52 -3.95 1.73
CA ASN A 104 -1.33 -3.04 0.63
C ASN A 104 -2.11 -3.52 -0.61
N TYR A 105 -3.09 -2.72 -1.02
CA TYR A 105 -3.95 -2.96 -2.17
C TYR A 105 -3.51 -2.21 -3.43
N ALA A 106 -2.48 -1.37 -3.33
CA ALA A 106 -2.06 -0.50 -4.43
C ALA A 106 -1.69 -1.30 -5.68
N SER A 107 -1.95 -0.74 -6.84
CA SER A 107 -1.70 -1.39 -8.13
C SER A 107 -1.19 -0.39 -9.13
N ALA A 108 -0.03 -0.65 -9.73
CA ALA A 108 0.52 0.25 -10.73
C ALA A 108 -0.41 0.46 -11.92
N ALA A 109 -0.37 1.68 -12.47
CA ALA A 109 -1.29 2.22 -13.48
C ALA A 109 -2.77 2.35 -13.06
N ALA A 110 -3.12 2.06 -11.80
CA ALA A 110 -4.49 2.25 -11.33
C ALA A 110 -4.89 3.73 -11.33
N GLY A 111 -6.17 3.97 -11.66
CA GLY A 111 -6.83 5.26 -11.49
C GLY A 111 -8.13 5.13 -10.69
N ILE A 112 -8.70 6.29 -10.38
CA ILE A 112 -10.05 6.47 -9.81
C ILE A 112 -11.08 5.92 -10.81
N ARG A 113 -10.89 6.20 -12.10
CA ARG A 113 -11.78 5.71 -13.17
C ARG A 113 -11.44 4.27 -13.58
N GLU A 114 -12.48 3.54 -13.97
CA GLU A 114 -12.38 2.10 -14.27
C GLU A 114 -11.59 1.78 -15.52
N GLU A 115 -11.38 2.74 -16.41
CA GLU A 115 -10.67 2.59 -17.68
C GLU A 115 -9.24 3.10 -17.63
N THR A 116 -8.89 3.93 -16.63
CA THR A 116 -7.53 4.48 -16.48
C THR A 116 -6.47 3.37 -16.48
N GLY A 117 -5.39 3.58 -17.23
CA GLY A 117 -4.24 2.67 -17.28
C GLY A 117 -4.44 1.36 -18.03
N ARG A 118 -5.60 1.09 -18.64
CA ARG A 118 -5.86 -0.16 -19.39
C ARG A 118 -4.94 -0.37 -20.59
N GLN A 119 -4.44 0.70 -21.19
CA GLN A 119 -3.47 0.63 -22.30
C GLN A 119 -2.16 -0.04 -21.88
N LEU A 120 -1.85 -0.07 -20.58
CA LEU A 120 -0.69 -0.77 -20.02
C LEU A 120 -1.00 -2.24 -19.67
N GLY A 121 -2.21 -2.72 -19.92
CA GLY A 121 -2.65 -4.08 -19.60
C GLY A 121 -3.47 -4.17 -18.31
N GLN A 122 -3.36 -5.30 -17.62
CA GLN A 122 -4.10 -5.56 -16.38
C GLN A 122 -3.58 -4.69 -15.22
N ARG A 123 -4.52 -4.28 -14.37
CA ARG A 123 -4.31 -3.47 -13.15
C ARG A 123 -5.58 -3.51 -12.31
N ILE A 124 -5.45 -3.26 -11.01
CA ILE A 124 -6.54 -3.19 -10.05
C ILE A 124 -6.94 -1.72 -9.88
N SER A 125 -8.03 -1.29 -10.53
CA SER A 125 -8.59 0.06 -10.39
C SER A 125 -8.92 0.38 -8.93
N PHE A 126 -9.11 1.66 -8.58
CA PHE A 126 -9.40 2.02 -7.19
C PHE A 126 -10.64 1.28 -6.65
N SER A 127 -11.73 1.14 -7.42
CA SER A 127 -12.87 0.30 -7.01
C SER A 127 -12.50 -1.17 -6.82
N GLY A 128 -11.56 -1.69 -7.62
CA GLY A 128 -11.00 -3.03 -7.42
C GLY A 128 -10.28 -3.15 -6.08
N GLN A 129 -9.49 -2.16 -5.69
CA GLN A 129 -8.81 -2.11 -4.40
C GLN A 129 -9.81 -2.04 -3.25
N VAL A 130 -10.87 -1.23 -3.39
CA VAL A 130 -12.00 -1.15 -2.44
C VAL A 130 -12.72 -2.50 -2.31
N ARG A 131 -12.89 -3.26 -3.41
CA ARG A 131 -13.42 -4.64 -3.36
C ARG A 131 -12.47 -5.61 -2.64
N ASN A 132 -11.18 -5.51 -2.88
CA ASN A 132 -10.19 -6.33 -2.15
C ASN A 132 -10.26 -6.03 -0.65
N TYR A 133 -10.39 -4.76 -0.27
CA TYR A 133 -10.59 -4.38 1.13
C TYR A 133 -11.89 -4.91 1.72
N ARG A 134 -13.00 -4.93 0.97
CA ARG A 134 -14.24 -5.60 1.42
C ARG A 134 -14.00 -7.06 1.80
N ASN A 135 -13.24 -7.80 0.99
CA ASN A 135 -12.91 -9.19 1.27
C ASN A 135 -12.04 -9.29 2.54
N THR A 136 -11.12 -8.35 2.73
CA THR A 136 -10.33 -8.24 3.97
C THR A 136 -11.24 -8.00 5.18
N VAL A 137 -12.19 -7.07 5.12
CA VAL A 137 -13.13 -6.81 6.22
C VAL A 137 -13.88 -8.08 6.60
N GLN A 138 -14.38 -8.85 5.64
CA GLN A 138 -15.05 -10.13 5.90
C GLN A 138 -14.13 -11.15 6.60
N GLN A 139 -12.86 -11.20 6.21
CA GLN A 139 -11.87 -12.05 6.88
C GLN A 139 -11.59 -11.56 8.30
N VAL A 140 -11.51 -10.25 8.54
CA VAL A 140 -11.35 -9.69 9.89
C VAL A 140 -12.56 -10.03 10.77
N VAL A 141 -13.78 -9.93 10.25
CA VAL A 141 -15.01 -10.36 10.95
C VAL A 141 -14.91 -11.82 11.38
N SER A 142 -14.49 -12.71 10.47
CA SER A 142 -14.31 -14.12 10.76
C SER A 142 -13.21 -14.37 11.81
N LEU A 143 -12.07 -13.70 11.69
CA LEU A 143 -10.91 -13.87 12.58
C LEU A 143 -11.12 -13.32 13.98
N LEU A 144 -11.95 -12.29 14.14
CA LEU A 144 -12.22 -11.61 15.41
C LEU A 144 -13.56 -12.01 16.04
N GLY A 145 -14.34 -12.85 15.36
CA GLY A 145 -15.54 -13.48 15.91
C GLY A 145 -16.82 -12.63 15.85
N GLY A 146 -16.87 -11.61 14.99
CA GLY A 146 -18.08 -10.79 14.80
C GLY A 146 -17.81 -9.39 14.24
N GLU A 147 -18.88 -8.76 13.75
CA GLU A 147 -18.83 -7.41 13.16
C GLU A 147 -18.48 -6.34 14.20
N THR A 148 -18.98 -6.45 15.43
CA THR A 148 -18.67 -5.50 16.51
C THR A 148 -17.17 -5.49 16.82
N GLN A 149 -16.56 -6.67 17.01
CA GLN A 149 -15.13 -6.81 17.28
C GLN A 149 -14.29 -6.32 16.10
N ALA A 150 -14.73 -6.60 14.87
CA ALA A 150 -14.07 -6.11 13.67
C ALA A 150 -14.15 -4.59 13.53
N ALA A 151 -15.31 -3.97 13.76
CA ALA A 151 -15.47 -2.53 13.72
C ALA A 151 -14.61 -1.83 14.79
N ASP A 152 -14.60 -2.36 16.02
CA ASP A 152 -13.75 -1.87 17.12
C ASP A 152 -12.25 -2.01 16.86
N TYR A 153 -11.87 -3.00 16.06
CA TYR A 153 -10.50 -3.18 15.60
C TYR A 153 -10.15 -2.19 14.49
N LEU A 154 -10.93 -2.18 13.41
CA LEU A 154 -10.67 -1.40 12.19
C LEU A 154 -10.70 0.11 12.42
N LYS A 155 -11.49 0.60 13.39
CA LYS A 155 -11.54 2.04 13.75
C LYS A 155 -10.25 2.57 14.36
N ARG A 156 -9.35 1.69 14.81
CA ARG A 156 -8.04 2.06 15.39
C ARG A 156 -6.90 2.01 14.37
N CYS A 157 -7.17 1.55 13.15
CA CYS A 157 -6.18 1.40 12.11
C CYS A 157 -5.97 2.68 11.31
N ILE A 158 -4.84 2.76 10.61
CA ILE A 158 -4.52 3.84 9.68
C ILE A 158 -4.83 3.40 8.25
N TYR A 159 -5.24 4.36 7.43
CA TYR A 159 -5.52 4.19 6.01
C TYR A 159 -4.74 5.26 5.24
N SER A 160 -4.03 4.85 4.19
CA SER A 160 -3.46 5.78 3.21
C SER A 160 -4.07 5.53 1.85
N VAL A 161 -4.49 6.61 1.18
CA VAL A 161 -5.07 6.55 -0.16
C VAL A 161 -4.41 7.62 -1.02
N GLY A 162 -3.66 7.20 -2.05
CA GLY A 162 -2.98 8.09 -2.98
C GLY A 162 -3.31 7.72 -4.42
N MET A 163 -4.18 8.49 -5.07
CA MET A 163 -4.73 8.20 -6.40
C MET A 163 -4.94 9.50 -7.20
N GLY A 164 -5.04 9.38 -8.53
CA GLY A 164 -5.49 10.46 -9.43
C GLY A 164 -4.48 10.88 -10.49
N SER A 165 -3.17 10.67 -10.24
CA SER A 165 -2.10 11.01 -11.20
C SER A 165 -2.29 10.31 -12.55
N ASN A 166 -2.60 9.01 -12.51
CA ASN A 166 -2.87 8.19 -13.68
C ASN A 166 -4.15 8.59 -14.40
N ASP A 167 -5.16 9.14 -13.72
CA ASP A 167 -6.37 9.61 -14.40
C ASP A 167 -6.07 10.80 -15.32
N TYR A 168 -4.98 11.52 -15.09
CA TYR A 168 -4.47 12.51 -16.05
C TYR A 168 -3.47 11.89 -17.03
N LEU A 169 -2.38 11.31 -16.53
CA LEU A 169 -1.25 10.84 -17.35
C LEU A 169 -1.62 9.65 -18.24
N ASN A 170 -2.39 8.71 -17.69
CA ASN A 170 -2.73 7.42 -18.29
C ASN A 170 -4.23 7.35 -18.67
N ASN A 171 -4.87 8.52 -18.84
CA ASN A 171 -6.24 8.64 -19.33
C ASN A 171 -6.50 10.00 -20.02
N TYR A 172 -6.69 11.10 -19.28
CA TYR A 172 -7.12 12.40 -19.85
C TYR A 172 -6.20 12.91 -20.97
N PHE A 173 -4.88 12.87 -20.74
CA PHE A 173 -3.87 13.32 -21.70
C PHE A 173 -3.46 12.24 -22.72
N MET A 174 -4.23 11.16 -22.86
CA MET A 174 -4.01 10.08 -23.84
C MET A 174 -5.19 9.94 -24.82
N PRO A 175 -5.44 10.95 -25.68
CA PRO A 175 -6.61 10.97 -26.58
C PRO A 175 -6.62 9.85 -27.63
N THR A 176 -5.49 9.23 -27.91
CA THR A 176 -5.39 8.04 -28.80
C THR A 176 -6.06 6.81 -28.20
N PHE A 177 -6.05 6.68 -26.87
CA PHE A 177 -6.60 5.52 -26.16
C PHE A 177 -7.93 5.82 -25.47
N TYR A 178 -8.17 7.09 -25.09
CA TYR A 178 -9.32 7.49 -24.28
C TYR A 178 -10.07 8.67 -24.90
N SER A 179 -11.36 8.77 -24.60
CA SER A 179 -12.23 9.87 -25.05
C SER A 179 -12.43 10.96 -24.00
N SER A 180 -11.87 10.82 -22.81
CA SER A 180 -12.08 11.71 -21.66
C SER A 180 -11.80 13.18 -21.97
N SER A 181 -10.67 13.51 -22.61
CA SER A 181 -10.36 14.90 -23.01
C SER A 181 -11.26 15.46 -24.11
N ARG A 182 -11.99 14.60 -24.85
CA ARG A 182 -13.02 15.03 -25.81
C ARG A 182 -14.40 15.18 -25.17
N GLN A 183 -14.60 14.57 -24.01
CA GLN A 183 -15.88 14.55 -23.28
C GLN A 183 -15.94 15.59 -22.17
N PHE A 184 -14.80 15.92 -21.56
CA PHE A 184 -14.71 16.78 -20.40
C PHE A 184 -13.70 17.91 -20.63
N THR A 185 -14.07 19.14 -20.26
CA THR A 185 -13.07 20.17 -19.96
C THR A 185 -12.22 19.74 -18.74
N PRO A 186 -11.03 20.35 -18.52
CA PRO A 186 -10.20 19.99 -17.36
C PRO A 186 -10.94 20.11 -16.03
N GLU A 187 -11.76 21.15 -15.86
CA GLU A 187 -12.58 21.36 -14.66
C GLU A 187 -13.67 20.30 -14.50
N GLN A 188 -14.39 19.98 -15.59
CA GLN A 188 -15.41 18.92 -15.56
C GLN A 188 -14.80 17.56 -15.23
N TYR A 189 -13.60 17.28 -15.74
CA TYR A 189 -12.90 16.03 -15.46
C TYR A 189 -12.46 15.95 -13.99
N ALA A 190 -11.89 17.03 -13.44
CA ALA A 190 -11.55 17.10 -12.02
C ALA A 190 -12.77 16.88 -11.13
N ASN A 191 -13.91 17.50 -11.45
CA ASN A 191 -15.17 17.34 -10.72
C ASN A 191 -15.71 15.89 -10.78
N ASP A 192 -15.64 15.23 -11.94
CA ASP A 192 -15.99 13.82 -12.07
C ASP A 192 -15.06 12.92 -11.23
N LEU A 193 -13.75 13.17 -11.24
CA LEU A 193 -12.79 12.41 -10.42
C LEU A 193 -13.08 12.59 -8.92
N ILE A 194 -13.30 13.82 -8.45
CA ILE A 194 -13.62 14.12 -7.05
C ILE A 194 -14.91 13.40 -6.64
N SER A 195 -15.95 13.46 -7.48
CA SER A 195 -17.22 12.79 -7.22
C SER A 195 -17.04 11.28 -7.05
N ARG A 196 -16.36 10.62 -8.00
CA ARG A 196 -16.10 9.17 -7.96
C ARG A 196 -15.23 8.77 -6.78
N TYR A 197 -14.14 9.48 -6.56
CA TYR A 197 -13.22 9.23 -5.47
C TYR A 197 -13.94 9.33 -4.12
N SER A 198 -14.79 10.36 -3.95
CA SER A 198 -15.62 10.52 -2.76
C SER A 198 -16.59 9.35 -2.57
N THR A 199 -17.25 8.87 -3.63
CA THR A 199 -18.12 7.69 -3.54
C THR A 199 -17.34 6.44 -3.12
N GLN A 200 -16.16 6.21 -3.71
CA GLN A 200 -15.33 5.04 -3.42
C GLN A 200 -14.76 5.06 -1.99
N LEU A 201 -14.48 6.23 -1.43
CA LEU A 201 -14.03 6.40 -0.04
C LEU A 201 -15.16 6.19 0.99
N ASN A 202 -16.41 6.46 0.63
CA ASN A 202 -17.55 6.41 1.56
C ASN A 202 -18.28 5.05 1.58
N VAL A 203 -17.67 3.99 1.04
CA VAL A 203 -18.24 2.64 1.07
C VAL A 203 -18.25 2.12 2.52
N ARG A 204 -19.44 1.72 2.99
CA ARG A 204 -19.61 1.04 4.28
C ARG A 204 -19.56 -0.48 4.08
N PHE A 205 -18.86 -1.17 4.98
CA PHE A 205 -18.67 -2.62 4.90
C PHE A 205 -19.30 -3.36 6.08
N ILE A 206 -19.22 -2.75 7.26
CA ILE A 206 -19.76 -3.19 8.56
C ILE A 206 -20.04 -1.95 9.41
#